data_AF-A0A9D4IG68-F1
#
_entry.id   AF-A0A9D4IG68-F1
#
_cell.length_a   1.000
_cell.length_b   1.000
_cell.length_c   1.000
_cell.angle_alpha   90.00
_cell.angle_beta   90.00
_cell.angle_gamma   90.00
#
_symmetry.space_group_name_H-M   'P 1'
#
loop_
_entity.id
_entity.type
_entity.pdbx_description
1 polymer ?
#
loop_
_entity_poly.entity_id
_entity_poly.type
_entity_poly.pdbx_seq_one_letter_code
_entity_poly.pdbx_strand_id
1 'polypeptide(L)'
;MEASSVWLRVGYIVVAICSVTSLPSPLTNDVIVGRPTGHCNPICSCQMDGVYYSEGERWARPENPCTVYRCGKDGFFEIAEQLCPFKGECKPQNTTWKESCNTFKCVSLLGNVHYTLHEAGCTDAEGQCHAVGERITHACDVMECQITNGTLKMNKVQTGCSVDGKCKPTGAFWHEGCTVYTCDVMEDQAAAKALHNEIMLWPEGQYALFKPKTGCPTDLQGVWQESNWKHFGAGANVFPVETFLAGNYTPTFAEHEFCVHGVSTATSMVPRYKTYWEPGSYCIFRSGGYCPRGFKDGYIKIHDKDNNLGITTSEEWQLPDGEYSSDKGLNFCCRDDGMVLSDITLPKETGFVLFPEHGSTECQNVKGLVSTKLALMFNRGAGWTHEKTGSVPASETTGEDLTLFYCVYKPMECGCKDNVTGELIALDTEKEVNCILKRCRKVQGVNVLEIVSGGCKAGGQCVPEGNTTTVFTGEACAKQFCKRQSNDSVATFVLEDLSKGCRDGDACEDIGSEIIRGCYTRQCIVDTTSKEPAFKVTDAVSQSVSQSVSQSVSQSVSQSVSQSVSQSVSQSVSQSVSQSVSQSVSQSDSQLVSKSAGH
;
A
#
# COMPACT_ATOMS: atom_id res chain seq x y z
N MET A 1 11.70 -15.80 -48.87
CA MET A 1 11.98 -17.22 -48.57
C MET A 1 10.77 -18.01 -49.07
N GLU A 2 10.82 -18.79 -50.14
CA GLU A 2 11.81 -18.93 -51.22
C GLU A 2 11.02 -19.11 -52.55
N ALA A 3 11.45 -18.44 -53.63
CA ALA A 3 11.86 -19.05 -54.91
C ALA A 3 10.72 -19.69 -55.77
N SER A 4 10.57 -19.40 -57.07
CA SER A 4 11.29 -18.48 -57.97
C SER A 4 10.41 -18.11 -59.17
N SER A 5 10.72 -16.99 -59.81
CA SER A 5 10.11 -16.53 -61.07
C SER A 5 10.87 -17.03 -62.30
N VAL A 6 10.16 -17.34 -63.40
CA VAL A 6 10.74 -17.51 -64.75
C VAL A 6 9.81 -16.86 -65.77
N TRP A 7 10.40 -16.10 -66.72
CA TRP A 7 9.75 -15.47 -67.86
C TRP A 7 10.15 -16.19 -69.17
N LEU A 8 9.29 -16.12 -70.20
CA LEU A 8 9.52 -16.14 -71.67
C LEU A 8 8.37 -16.89 -72.40
N ARG A 9 8.11 -16.78 -73.71
CA ARG A 9 7.88 -15.64 -74.65
C ARG A 9 7.46 -16.24 -76.02
N VAL A 10 6.52 -15.62 -76.77
CA VAL A 10 6.20 -15.90 -78.21
C VAL A 10 5.51 -17.27 -78.51
N GLY A 11 4.54 -17.45 -79.42
CA GLY A 11 3.73 -16.49 -80.22
C GLY A 11 2.77 -17.16 -81.24
N TYR A 12 1.70 -16.44 -81.60
CA TYR A 12 0.85 -16.43 -82.83
C TYR A 12 0.22 -17.69 -83.52
N ILE A 13 -1.14 -17.67 -83.57
CA ILE A 13 -2.07 -17.95 -84.72
C ILE A 13 -2.20 -19.37 -85.32
N VAL A 14 -3.44 -19.93 -85.36
CA VAL A 14 -4.29 -20.29 -86.55
C VAL A 14 -5.77 -20.43 -86.08
N VAL A 15 -6.77 -20.34 -86.98
CA VAL A 15 -8.22 -20.09 -86.74
C VAL A 15 -9.16 -21.22 -87.21
N ALA A 16 -10.20 -21.53 -86.40
CA ALA A 16 -11.53 -22.18 -86.68
C ALA A 16 -11.59 -23.64 -87.25
N ILE A 17 -12.62 -24.49 -87.01
CA ILE A 17 -14.06 -24.42 -87.39
C ILE A 17 -14.92 -25.53 -86.68
N CYS A 18 -16.20 -25.21 -86.30
CA CYS A 18 -17.43 -26.03 -86.01
C CYS A 18 -17.42 -27.31 -85.11
N SER A 19 -18.20 -27.46 -84.01
CA SER A 19 -19.69 -27.68 -83.80
C SER A 19 -20.15 -29.17 -83.94
N VAL A 20 -21.23 -29.74 -83.35
CA VAL A 20 -22.55 -29.29 -82.77
C VAL A 20 -23.16 -30.32 -81.74
N THR A 21 -24.29 -29.99 -81.06
CA THR A 21 -25.32 -30.83 -80.33
C THR A 21 -24.96 -31.49 -78.96
N SER A 22 -25.84 -31.62 -77.94
CA SER A 22 -27.30 -31.33 -77.72
C SER A 22 -27.67 -31.03 -76.23
N LEU A 23 -28.84 -30.42 -75.97
CA LEU A 23 -29.39 -29.97 -74.64
C LEU A 23 -30.21 -31.04 -73.87
N PRO A 24 -30.50 -30.85 -72.55
CA PRO A 24 -31.74 -30.17 -72.11
C PRO A 24 -31.57 -29.11 -70.97
N SER A 25 -32.61 -28.29 -70.77
CA SER A 25 -32.76 -27.10 -69.88
C SER A 25 -33.63 -27.39 -68.63
N PRO A 26 -34.08 -26.42 -67.75
CA PRO A 26 -33.82 -24.96 -67.61
C PRO A 26 -33.27 -24.56 -66.19
N LEU A 27 -32.79 -23.34 -65.89
CA LEU A 27 -33.43 -22.01 -65.94
C LEU A 27 -32.41 -20.85 -66.08
N THR A 28 -32.67 -19.98 -67.06
CA THR A 28 -32.28 -18.55 -67.18
C THR A 28 -30.94 -18.08 -66.59
N ASN A 29 -29.87 -18.15 -67.40
CA ASN A 29 -28.80 -17.14 -67.43
C ASN A 29 -29.02 -16.26 -68.67
N ASP A 30 -29.03 -14.94 -68.52
CA ASP A 30 -29.08 -14.03 -69.67
C ASP A 30 -27.73 -13.99 -70.40
N VAL A 31 -27.77 -14.27 -71.70
CA VAL A 31 -26.59 -14.30 -72.57
C VAL A 31 -26.39 -12.93 -73.20
N ILE A 32 -25.22 -12.33 -72.96
CA ILE A 32 -24.80 -11.08 -73.63
C ILE A 32 -24.58 -11.36 -75.12
N VAL A 33 -25.52 -10.94 -75.97
CA VAL A 33 -25.38 -10.98 -77.43
C VAL A 33 -24.87 -9.64 -77.94
N GLY A 34 -23.54 -9.48 -77.96
CA GLY A 34 -22.87 -8.38 -78.67
C GLY A 34 -22.56 -8.77 -80.12
N ARG A 35 -23.27 -8.19 -81.10
CA ARG A 35 -22.96 -8.33 -82.53
C ARG A 35 -22.24 -7.07 -83.04
N PRO A 36 -20.99 -7.14 -83.53
CA PRO A 36 -20.23 -5.94 -83.90
C PRO A 36 -20.43 -5.54 -85.38
N THR A 37 -21.52 -4.85 -85.71
CA THR A 37 -21.62 -4.00 -86.93
C THR A 37 -22.72 -2.95 -86.76
N GLY A 38 -22.36 -1.69 -86.58
CA GLY A 38 -23.31 -0.56 -86.56
C GLY A 38 -22.72 0.68 -85.90
N HIS A 39 -22.80 1.83 -86.58
CA HIS A 39 -22.31 3.10 -86.03
C HIS A 39 -23.16 3.55 -84.83
N CYS A 40 -22.54 3.65 -83.65
CA CYS A 40 -23.09 4.45 -82.56
C CYS A 40 -22.58 5.89 -82.68
N ASN A 41 -23.37 6.73 -83.35
CA ASN A 41 -23.35 8.19 -83.21
C ASN A 41 -24.80 8.64 -83.51
N PRO A 42 -25.47 9.45 -82.67
CA PRO A 42 -24.85 10.41 -81.76
C PRO A 42 -24.50 9.94 -80.34
N ILE A 43 -25.08 8.81 -79.87
CA ILE A 43 -24.93 8.39 -78.45
C ILE A 43 -24.77 6.87 -78.37
N CYS A 44 -23.62 6.41 -77.87
CA CYS A 44 -23.46 5.04 -77.37
C CYS A 44 -24.23 4.95 -76.04
N SER A 45 -25.34 4.21 -75.99
CA SER A 45 -26.05 3.96 -74.74
C SER A 45 -25.60 2.65 -74.10
N CYS A 46 -25.30 2.70 -72.80
CA CYS A 46 -24.96 1.51 -72.03
C CYS A 46 -26.25 0.79 -71.63
N GLN A 47 -26.30 -0.53 -71.84
CA GLN A 47 -27.45 -1.34 -71.45
C GLN A 47 -27.14 -2.18 -70.21
N MET A 48 -28.01 -2.14 -69.21
CA MET A 48 -27.90 -2.93 -67.99
C MET A 48 -29.29 -3.36 -67.51
N ASP A 49 -29.49 -4.66 -67.30
CA ASP A 49 -30.75 -5.28 -66.85
C ASP A 49 -32.01 -4.81 -67.63
N GLY A 50 -31.84 -4.53 -68.93
CA GLY A 50 -32.89 -4.05 -69.83
C GLY A 50 -33.07 -2.52 -69.90
N VAL A 51 -32.42 -1.75 -69.03
CA VAL A 51 -32.45 -0.28 -69.01
C VAL A 51 -31.28 0.28 -69.85
N TYR A 52 -31.51 1.40 -70.54
CA TYR A 52 -30.49 2.11 -71.32
C TYR A 52 -30.10 3.43 -70.64
N TYR A 53 -28.80 3.71 -70.59
CA TYR A 53 -28.21 4.91 -70.00
C TYR A 53 -27.40 5.67 -71.05
N SER A 54 -27.47 7.00 -71.02
CA SER A 54 -26.78 7.90 -71.95
C SER A 54 -25.30 8.06 -71.57
N GLU A 55 -24.45 8.49 -72.52
CA GLU A 55 -23.04 8.79 -72.24
C GLU A 55 -22.90 9.74 -71.03
N GLY A 56 -22.06 9.36 -70.05
CA GLY A 56 -21.81 10.13 -68.83
C GLY A 56 -22.90 10.02 -67.74
N GLU A 57 -24.06 9.46 -68.06
CA GLU A 57 -25.15 9.20 -67.11
C GLU A 57 -24.67 8.24 -66.01
N ARG A 58 -25.15 8.47 -64.78
CA ARG A 58 -24.76 7.73 -63.57
C ARG A 58 -25.97 7.07 -62.94
N TRP A 59 -25.82 5.82 -62.51
CA TRP A 59 -26.87 5.06 -61.82
C TRP A 59 -26.28 4.13 -60.76
N ALA A 60 -27.10 3.71 -59.81
CA ALA A 60 -26.80 2.62 -58.88
C ALA A 60 -27.91 1.57 -59.00
N ARG A 61 -27.59 0.31 -58.73
CA ARG A 61 -28.57 -0.78 -58.80
C ARG A 61 -29.33 -0.94 -57.49
N PRO A 62 -30.63 -1.31 -57.48
CA PRO A 62 -31.38 -1.56 -56.24
C PRO A 62 -30.73 -2.63 -55.33
N GLU A 63 -30.12 -3.67 -55.90
CA GLU A 63 -29.45 -4.75 -55.17
C GLU A 63 -28.04 -4.38 -54.67
N ASN A 64 -27.44 -3.29 -55.16
CA ASN A 64 -26.16 -2.76 -54.70
C ASN A 64 -26.15 -1.22 -54.85
N PRO A 65 -26.89 -0.49 -53.99
CA PRO A 65 -27.10 0.95 -54.13
C PRO A 65 -25.84 1.78 -53.84
N CYS A 66 -24.81 1.17 -53.25
CA CYS A 66 -23.55 1.83 -52.90
C CYS A 66 -22.46 1.67 -53.96
N THR A 67 -22.77 1.07 -55.11
CA THR A 67 -21.89 1.09 -56.29
C THR A 67 -22.55 1.91 -57.39
N VAL A 68 -21.95 3.06 -57.71
CA VAL A 68 -22.41 3.97 -58.77
C VAL A 68 -21.64 3.66 -60.03
N TYR A 69 -22.35 3.34 -61.10
CA TYR A 69 -21.81 3.14 -62.43
C TYR A 69 -21.90 4.42 -63.25
N ARG A 70 -21.06 4.56 -64.28
CA ARG A 70 -21.15 5.58 -65.32
C ARG A 70 -21.11 4.91 -66.68
N CYS A 71 -21.86 5.45 -67.64
CA CYS A 71 -21.75 5.03 -69.03
C CYS A 71 -20.57 5.71 -69.74
N GLY A 72 -19.64 4.90 -70.26
CA GLY A 72 -18.49 5.34 -71.05
C GLY A 72 -18.84 5.68 -72.49
N LYS A 73 -17.93 6.41 -73.16
CA LYS A 73 -18.08 6.84 -74.57
C LYS A 73 -18.07 5.68 -75.57
N ASP A 74 -17.50 4.56 -75.14
CA ASP A 74 -17.38 3.29 -75.87
C ASP A 74 -18.61 2.38 -75.69
N GLY A 75 -19.61 2.80 -74.92
CA GLY A 75 -20.81 2.01 -74.62
C GLY A 75 -20.63 0.96 -73.53
N PHE A 76 -19.45 0.91 -72.89
CA PHE A 76 -19.22 0.08 -71.71
C PHE A 76 -19.49 0.88 -70.43
N PHE A 77 -19.90 0.20 -69.35
CA PHE A 77 -20.07 0.82 -68.05
C PHE A 77 -18.81 0.68 -67.19
N GLU A 78 -18.46 1.73 -66.47
CA GLU A 78 -17.36 1.75 -65.50
C GLU A 78 -17.89 2.01 -64.08
N ILE A 79 -17.15 1.58 -63.06
CA ILE A 79 -17.46 1.94 -61.66
C ILE A 79 -17.02 3.39 -61.47
N ALA A 80 -17.99 4.28 -61.30
CA ALA A 80 -17.78 5.72 -61.14
C ALA A 80 -17.59 6.14 -59.68
N GLU A 81 -18.14 5.36 -58.73
CA GLU A 81 -17.96 5.52 -57.30
C GLU A 81 -18.31 4.20 -56.58
N GLN A 82 -17.59 3.86 -55.51
CA GLN A 82 -17.86 2.68 -54.71
C GLN A 82 -17.78 3.04 -53.22
N LEU A 83 -18.89 2.88 -52.51
CA LEU A 83 -19.10 3.33 -51.14
C LEU A 83 -19.35 2.12 -50.23
N CYS A 84 -19.11 2.28 -48.93
CA CYS A 84 -19.41 1.24 -47.96
C CYS A 84 -20.91 1.22 -47.61
N PRO A 85 -21.63 0.11 -47.82
CA PRO A 85 -22.99 -0.05 -47.32
C PRO A 85 -22.97 -0.23 -45.80
N PHE A 86 -23.69 0.61 -45.05
CA PHE A 86 -23.80 0.52 -43.60
C PHE A 86 -25.24 0.87 -43.16
N LYS A 87 -25.95 -0.11 -42.56
CA LYS A 87 -27.34 0.02 -42.10
C LYS A 87 -28.34 0.59 -43.14
N GLY A 88 -28.08 0.39 -44.44
CA GLY A 88 -28.91 0.91 -45.53
C GLY A 88 -28.46 2.26 -46.11
N GLU A 89 -27.45 2.91 -45.52
CA GLU A 89 -26.79 4.09 -46.09
C GLU A 89 -25.48 3.74 -46.79
N CYS A 90 -24.98 4.62 -47.65
CA CYS A 90 -23.70 4.50 -48.32
C CYS A 90 -22.70 5.53 -47.76
N LYS A 91 -21.59 5.07 -47.18
CA LYS A 91 -20.52 5.93 -46.62
C LYS A 91 -19.34 6.05 -47.60
N PRO A 92 -18.83 7.25 -47.93
CA PRO A 92 -17.78 7.39 -48.94
C PRO A 92 -16.46 6.74 -48.52
N GLN A 93 -15.64 6.33 -49.49
CA GLN A 93 -14.35 5.68 -49.25
C GLN A 93 -13.42 6.55 -48.39
N ASN A 94 -12.63 5.91 -47.52
CA ASN A 94 -11.71 6.53 -46.56
C ASN A 94 -12.38 7.41 -45.49
N THR A 95 -13.71 7.56 -45.48
CA THR A 95 -14.41 8.20 -44.36
C THR A 95 -14.39 7.32 -43.12
N THR A 96 -14.45 7.97 -41.96
CA THR A 96 -14.55 7.35 -40.65
C THR A 96 -15.77 7.96 -39.94
N TRP A 97 -16.63 7.13 -39.35
CA TRP A 97 -17.84 7.56 -38.63
C TRP A 97 -17.97 6.80 -37.31
N LYS A 98 -18.74 7.36 -36.37
CA LYS A 98 -19.07 6.70 -35.11
C LYS A 98 -20.53 6.25 -35.13
N GLU A 99 -20.77 5.06 -34.60
CA GLU A 99 -22.10 4.49 -34.36
C GLU A 99 -22.08 3.92 -32.94
N SER A 100 -22.86 4.51 -32.03
CA SER A 100 -22.68 4.32 -30.57
C SER A 100 -21.22 4.57 -30.19
N CYS A 101 -20.59 3.70 -29.39
CA CYS A 101 -19.19 3.80 -28.99
C CYS A 101 -18.19 3.12 -29.94
N ASN A 102 -18.62 2.75 -31.15
CA ASN A 102 -17.77 2.09 -32.15
C ASN A 102 -17.41 3.06 -33.28
N THR A 103 -16.12 3.15 -33.59
CA THR A 103 -15.60 3.89 -34.75
C THR A 103 -15.47 2.93 -35.93
N PHE A 104 -16.16 3.20 -37.04
CA PHE A 104 -16.09 2.45 -38.29
C PHE A 104 -15.34 3.25 -39.35
N LYS A 105 -14.60 2.55 -40.21
CA LYS A 105 -13.86 3.15 -41.33
C LYS A 105 -14.18 2.44 -42.63
N CYS A 106 -14.43 3.20 -43.69
CA CYS A 106 -14.62 2.65 -45.03
C CYS A 106 -13.27 2.45 -45.72
N VAL A 107 -12.95 1.21 -46.09
CA VAL A 107 -11.67 0.84 -46.71
C VAL A 107 -11.88 0.08 -48.02
N SER A 108 -10.88 0.11 -48.89
CA SER A 108 -10.84 -0.71 -50.10
C SER A 108 -9.68 -1.71 -49.99
N LEU A 109 -9.99 -3.01 -50.11
CA LEU A 109 -8.98 -4.07 -50.23
C LEU A 109 -9.22 -4.80 -51.55
N LEU A 110 -8.17 -4.92 -52.36
CA LEU A 110 -8.19 -5.65 -53.64
C LEU A 110 -9.33 -5.22 -54.59
N GLY A 111 -9.70 -3.93 -54.58
CA GLY A 111 -10.77 -3.39 -55.42
C GLY A 111 -12.19 -3.57 -54.87
N ASN A 112 -12.36 -4.13 -53.66
CA ASN A 112 -13.66 -4.25 -52.99
C ASN A 112 -13.75 -3.33 -51.77
N VAL A 113 -14.75 -2.44 -51.78
CA VAL A 113 -15.01 -1.48 -50.71
C VAL A 113 -15.90 -2.10 -49.63
N HIS A 114 -15.45 -2.03 -48.38
CA HIS A 114 -16.17 -2.56 -47.22
C HIS A 114 -15.80 -1.75 -45.96
N TYR A 115 -16.68 -1.74 -44.96
CA TYR A 115 -16.38 -1.08 -43.70
C TYR A 115 -15.71 -2.04 -42.73
N THR A 116 -14.76 -1.53 -41.96
CA THR A 116 -14.09 -2.24 -40.86
C THR A 116 -14.37 -1.52 -39.55
N LEU A 117 -14.55 -2.28 -38.47
CA LEU A 117 -14.48 -1.74 -37.11
C LEU A 117 -13.04 -1.25 -36.87
N HIS A 118 -12.87 0.05 -36.67
CA HIS A 118 -11.56 0.69 -36.52
C HIS A 118 -11.17 0.83 -35.05
N GLU A 119 -12.11 1.27 -34.22
CA GLU A 119 -12.01 1.32 -32.77
C GLU A 119 -13.32 0.81 -32.19
N ALA A 120 -13.24 0.11 -31.07
CA ALA A 120 -14.40 -0.46 -30.42
C ALA A 120 -14.47 0.05 -28.97
N GLY A 121 -15.68 0.22 -28.45
CA GLY A 121 -15.88 0.80 -27.14
C GLY A 121 -17.20 0.43 -26.49
N CYS A 122 -17.24 0.63 -25.18
CA CYS A 122 -18.39 0.39 -24.32
C CYS A 122 -19.04 1.71 -23.93
N THR A 123 -20.35 1.70 -23.70
CA THR A 123 -21.05 2.81 -23.04
C THR A 123 -21.10 2.54 -21.53
N ASP A 124 -20.89 3.57 -20.71
CA ASP A 124 -21.14 3.52 -19.25
C ASP A 124 -22.63 3.78 -18.91
N ALA A 125 -22.95 4.02 -17.64
CA ALA A 125 -24.32 4.28 -17.19
C ALA A 125 -24.80 5.71 -17.53
N GLU A 126 -23.87 6.64 -17.66
CA GLU A 126 -24.08 8.06 -17.98
C GLU A 126 -24.20 8.31 -19.50
N GLY A 127 -23.82 7.35 -20.34
CA GLY A 127 -23.87 7.45 -21.80
C GLY A 127 -22.54 7.79 -22.46
N GLN A 128 -21.44 7.85 -21.70
CA GLN A 128 -20.09 8.14 -22.18
C GLN A 128 -19.41 6.88 -22.74
N CYS A 129 -18.52 7.08 -23.71
CA CYS A 129 -17.83 6.00 -24.42
C CYS A 129 -16.40 5.78 -23.92
N HIS A 130 -16.06 4.52 -23.67
CA HIS A 130 -14.75 4.06 -23.18
C HIS A 130 -14.16 3.01 -24.11
N ALA A 131 -12.84 3.04 -24.31
CA ALA A 131 -12.12 2.09 -25.16
C ALA A 131 -12.01 0.70 -24.52
N VAL A 132 -11.81 -0.35 -25.32
CA VAL A 132 -11.60 -1.72 -24.78
C VAL A 132 -10.37 -1.75 -23.86
N GLY A 133 -10.54 -2.32 -22.66
CA GLY A 133 -9.52 -2.36 -21.61
C GLY A 133 -9.43 -1.07 -20.75
N GLU A 134 -10.16 -0.01 -21.10
CA GLU A 134 -10.25 1.19 -20.26
C GLU A 134 -10.99 0.86 -18.96
N ARG A 135 -10.48 1.37 -17.84
CA ARG A 135 -11.03 1.19 -16.49
C ARG A 135 -11.59 2.51 -15.96
N ILE A 136 -12.83 2.46 -15.49
CA ILE A 136 -13.51 3.57 -14.84
C ILE A 136 -13.89 3.20 -13.41
N THR A 137 -14.02 4.20 -12.53
CA THR A 137 -14.55 3.99 -11.17
C THR A 137 -15.92 4.64 -11.07
N HIS A 138 -16.96 3.84 -10.82
CA HIS A 138 -18.33 4.31 -10.63
C HIS A 138 -18.87 3.72 -9.32
N ALA A 139 -19.45 4.56 -8.44
CA ALA A 139 -19.93 4.14 -7.11
C ALA A 139 -18.90 3.33 -6.26
N CYS A 140 -17.60 3.61 -6.45
CA CYS A 140 -16.45 2.87 -5.89
C CYS A 140 -16.21 1.45 -6.40
N ASP A 141 -17.01 0.96 -7.35
CA ASP A 141 -16.67 -0.19 -8.17
C ASP A 141 -15.71 0.21 -9.31
N VAL A 142 -14.72 -0.63 -9.60
CA VAL A 142 -13.93 -0.53 -10.83
C VAL A 142 -14.60 -1.36 -11.91
N MET A 143 -14.96 -0.69 -13.00
CA MET A 143 -15.52 -1.30 -14.19
C MET A 143 -14.48 -1.26 -15.32
N GLU A 144 -14.47 -2.26 -16.19
CA GLU A 144 -13.58 -2.37 -17.35
C GLU A 144 -14.39 -2.66 -18.62
N CYS A 145 -14.08 -1.95 -19.72
CA CYS A 145 -14.70 -2.24 -21.01
C CYS A 145 -14.15 -3.55 -21.60
N GLN A 146 -14.98 -4.59 -21.67
CA GLN A 146 -14.56 -5.94 -22.06
C GLN A 146 -15.52 -6.57 -23.09
N ILE A 147 -15.02 -7.56 -23.81
CA ILE A 147 -15.79 -8.34 -24.78
C ILE A 147 -16.38 -9.56 -24.07
N THR A 148 -17.65 -9.48 -23.68
CA THR A 148 -18.40 -10.58 -23.03
C THR A 148 -19.36 -11.20 -24.04
N ASN A 149 -19.19 -12.50 -24.34
CA ASN A 149 -20.03 -13.25 -25.28
C ASN A 149 -20.22 -12.57 -26.66
N GLY A 150 -19.15 -11.95 -27.18
CA GLY A 150 -19.17 -11.22 -28.46
C GLY A 150 -19.81 -9.82 -28.39
N THR A 151 -20.24 -9.36 -27.21
CA THR A 151 -20.75 -7.99 -26.99
C THR A 151 -19.78 -7.18 -26.12
N LEU A 152 -19.53 -5.93 -26.51
CA LEU A 152 -18.78 -4.99 -25.70
C LEU A 152 -19.65 -4.46 -24.57
N LYS A 153 -19.22 -4.69 -23.33
CA LYS A 153 -19.93 -4.29 -22.12
C LYS A 153 -18.95 -3.80 -21.05
N MET A 154 -19.43 -2.87 -20.24
CA MET A 154 -18.74 -2.38 -19.06
C MET A 154 -18.94 -3.40 -17.93
N ASN A 155 -17.94 -4.25 -17.70
CA ASN A 155 -17.98 -5.32 -16.70
C ASN A 155 -17.41 -4.82 -15.37
N LYS A 156 -18.00 -5.23 -14.23
CA LYS A 156 -17.36 -5.01 -12.92
C LYS A 156 -16.16 -5.95 -12.77
N VAL A 157 -14.98 -5.39 -12.54
CA VAL A 157 -13.73 -6.16 -12.35
C VAL A 157 -13.21 -6.11 -10.91
N GLN A 158 -13.60 -5.11 -10.14
CA GLN A 158 -13.28 -5.00 -8.72
C GLN A 158 -14.38 -4.19 -8.01
N THR A 159 -14.74 -4.58 -6.79
CA THR A 159 -15.64 -3.80 -5.93
C THR A 159 -14.81 -2.91 -5.00
N GLY A 160 -15.43 -1.86 -4.48
CA GLY A 160 -14.83 -1.00 -3.46
C GLY A 160 -15.88 -0.33 -2.59
N CYS A 161 -15.44 0.13 -1.43
CA CYS A 161 -16.27 0.76 -0.41
C CYS A 161 -16.11 2.28 -0.48
N SER A 162 -17.23 3.01 -0.32
CA SER A 162 -17.23 4.46 -0.19
C SER A 162 -17.15 4.86 1.28
N VAL A 163 -16.14 5.64 1.65
CA VAL A 163 -15.86 6.09 3.02
C VAL A 163 -15.52 7.57 2.96
N ASP A 164 -16.36 8.42 3.54
CA ASP A 164 -16.26 9.90 3.43
C ASP A 164 -16.06 10.42 1.99
N GLY A 165 -16.74 9.79 1.03
CA GLY A 165 -16.63 10.12 -0.39
C GLY A 165 -15.34 9.67 -1.07
N LYS A 166 -14.48 8.90 -0.39
CA LYS A 166 -13.28 8.26 -0.95
C LYS A 166 -13.51 6.78 -1.16
N CYS A 167 -13.06 6.26 -2.30
CA CYS A 167 -13.14 4.84 -2.60
C CYS A 167 -11.95 4.05 -2.02
N LYS A 168 -12.25 2.90 -1.41
CA LYS A 168 -11.29 1.91 -0.93
C LYS A 168 -11.51 0.59 -1.69
N PRO A 169 -10.48 -0.06 -2.24
CA PRO A 169 -10.66 -1.36 -2.91
C PRO A 169 -11.01 -2.46 -1.90
N THR A 170 -11.71 -3.52 -2.35
CA THR A 170 -11.90 -4.74 -1.54
C THR A 170 -10.58 -5.27 -0.98
N GLY A 171 -10.59 -5.70 0.28
CA GLY A 171 -9.42 -6.14 1.03
C GLY A 171 -8.54 -5.00 1.55
N ALA A 172 -8.90 -3.73 1.33
CA ALA A 172 -8.18 -2.61 1.93
C ALA A 172 -8.48 -2.48 3.42
N PHE A 173 -7.43 -2.27 4.20
CA PHE A 173 -7.50 -1.93 5.62
C PHE A 173 -7.18 -0.44 5.82
N TRP A 174 -7.85 0.23 6.76
CA TRP A 174 -7.47 1.56 7.24
C TRP A 174 -7.88 1.75 8.70
N HIS A 175 -7.44 2.85 9.30
CA HIS A 175 -7.78 3.23 10.67
C HIS A 175 -8.56 4.55 10.68
N GLU A 176 -9.58 4.65 11.54
CA GLU A 176 -10.12 5.93 11.98
C GLU A 176 -10.21 5.91 13.50
N GLY A 177 -9.51 6.84 14.15
CA GLY A 177 -9.28 6.74 15.58
C GLY A 177 -8.53 5.45 15.93
N CYS A 178 -9.05 4.70 16.90
CA CYS A 178 -8.54 3.38 17.29
C CYS A 178 -9.30 2.22 16.62
N THR A 179 -10.22 2.52 15.70
CA THR A 179 -11.00 1.51 14.98
C THR A 179 -10.28 1.14 13.69
N VAL A 180 -9.99 -0.14 13.51
CA VAL A 180 -9.53 -0.71 12.24
C VAL A 180 -10.75 -1.07 11.41
N TYR A 181 -10.77 -0.61 10.18
CA TYR A 181 -11.80 -0.89 9.19
C TYR A 181 -11.22 -1.74 8.07
N THR A 182 -12.06 -2.62 7.52
CA THR A 182 -11.79 -3.41 6.33
C THR A 182 -12.85 -3.10 5.28
N CYS A 183 -12.47 -3.03 4.00
CA CYS A 183 -13.43 -2.97 2.91
C CYS A 183 -13.70 -4.39 2.38
N ASP A 184 -14.84 -4.97 2.76
CA ASP A 184 -15.26 -6.29 2.28
C ASP A 184 -16.52 -6.22 1.42
N VAL A 185 -16.67 -7.20 0.54
CA VAL A 185 -17.86 -7.37 -0.31
C VAL A 185 -18.72 -8.45 0.33
N MET A 186 -19.92 -8.08 0.77
CA MET A 186 -20.90 -9.05 1.24
C MET A 186 -22.05 -9.17 0.24
N GLU A 187 -22.39 -10.42 -0.10
CA GLU A 187 -23.43 -10.75 -1.08
C GLU A 187 -24.85 -10.46 -0.56
N ASP A 188 -25.01 -10.26 0.75
CA ASP A 188 -26.29 -9.93 1.40
C ASP A 188 -26.27 -8.55 2.07
N GLN A 189 -27.08 -7.62 1.55
CA GLN A 189 -27.25 -6.27 2.09
C GLN A 189 -28.03 -6.23 3.41
N ALA A 190 -28.84 -7.24 3.73
CA ALA A 190 -29.50 -7.36 5.03
C ALA A 190 -28.47 -7.72 6.12
N ALA A 191 -27.56 -8.66 5.82
CA ALA A 191 -26.42 -8.97 6.67
C ALA A 191 -25.48 -7.75 6.85
N ALA A 192 -25.21 -6.99 5.78
CA ALA A 192 -24.37 -5.78 5.85
C ALA A 192 -24.92 -4.70 6.79
N LYS A 193 -26.25 -4.57 6.90
CA LYS A 193 -26.87 -3.62 7.85
C LYS A 193 -26.88 -4.12 9.30
N ALA A 194 -26.76 -5.43 9.51
CA ALA A 194 -26.53 -6.03 10.84
C ALA A 194 -25.06 -5.97 11.27
N LEU A 195 -24.10 -5.96 10.32
CA LEU A 195 -22.66 -5.99 10.57
C LEU A 195 -22.05 -4.65 11.04
N HIS A 196 -22.83 -3.59 11.26
CA HIS A 196 -22.29 -2.33 11.80
C HIS A 196 -21.76 -2.47 13.24
N ASN A 197 -22.16 -3.54 13.93
CA ASN A 197 -21.42 -4.08 15.07
C ASN A 197 -20.80 -5.41 14.63
N GLU A 198 -19.50 -5.42 14.36
CA GLU A 198 -18.72 -6.68 14.40
C GLU A 198 -18.84 -7.22 15.83
N ILE A 199 -19.59 -8.31 16.00
CA ILE A 199 -19.62 -8.98 17.30
C ILE A 199 -18.71 -10.20 17.20
N MET A 200 -17.45 -9.96 17.56
CA MET A 200 -16.46 -11.01 17.73
C MET A 200 -16.92 -11.94 18.84
N LEU A 201 -17.09 -13.22 18.50
CA LEU A 201 -17.40 -14.28 19.47
C LEU A 201 -16.11 -14.85 20.04
N TRP A 202 -16.20 -15.42 21.23
CA TRP A 202 -15.10 -16.19 21.79
C TRP A 202 -14.88 -17.50 20.99
N PRO A 203 -13.63 -18.00 20.87
CA PRO A 203 -13.36 -19.22 20.11
C PRO A 203 -14.12 -20.44 20.61
N GLU A 204 -14.43 -21.37 19.70
CA GLU A 204 -15.11 -22.64 19.99
C GLU A 204 -14.25 -23.57 20.85
N GLY A 205 -14.92 -24.27 21.77
CA GLY A 205 -14.34 -25.22 22.72
C GLY A 205 -14.76 -24.91 24.15
N GLN A 206 -14.65 -25.92 25.02
CA GLN A 206 -14.66 -25.70 26.47
C GLN A 206 -13.24 -25.38 26.94
N TYR A 207 -13.14 -24.38 27.80
CA TYR A 207 -11.91 -23.93 28.45
C TYR A 207 -12.28 -22.99 29.59
N ALA A 208 -11.29 -22.60 30.39
CA ALA A 208 -11.49 -21.58 31.40
C ALA A 208 -10.35 -20.55 31.41
N LEU A 209 -10.68 -19.35 31.87
CA LEU A 209 -9.75 -18.23 32.10
C LEU A 209 -9.85 -17.82 33.57
N PHE A 210 -8.82 -17.16 34.12
CA PHE A 210 -8.99 -16.46 35.40
C PHE A 210 -9.97 -15.28 35.21
N LYS A 211 -10.84 -15.05 36.19
CA LYS A 211 -11.80 -13.96 36.20
C LYS A 211 -11.13 -12.63 36.56
N PRO A 212 -11.21 -11.60 35.71
CA PRO A 212 -10.87 -10.23 36.06
C PRO A 212 -11.78 -9.63 37.14
N LYS A 213 -11.31 -8.63 37.89
CA LYS A 213 -12.16 -7.79 38.75
C LYS A 213 -13.27 -7.05 37.99
N THR A 214 -13.15 -6.90 36.66
CA THR A 214 -14.20 -6.34 35.80
C THR A 214 -15.34 -7.31 35.49
N GLY A 215 -15.28 -8.56 35.98
CA GLY A 215 -16.20 -9.63 35.61
C GLY A 215 -15.68 -10.48 34.44
N CYS A 216 -16.42 -11.53 34.12
CA CYS A 216 -16.09 -12.41 32.99
C CYS A 216 -16.25 -11.74 31.63
N PRO A 217 -15.56 -12.26 30.58
CA PRO A 217 -15.70 -11.72 29.23
C PRO A 217 -17.15 -11.79 28.74
N THR A 218 -17.53 -10.84 27.90
CA THR A 218 -18.86 -10.83 27.27
C THR A 218 -18.89 -11.70 26.01
N ASP A 219 -19.91 -12.53 25.88
CA ASP A 219 -20.32 -13.18 24.63
C ASP A 219 -21.83 -12.95 24.44
N LEU A 220 -22.31 -12.79 23.20
CA LEU A 220 -23.75 -12.63 22.89
C LEU A 220 -24.62 -13.74 23.46
N GLN A 221 -24.05 -14.94 23.61
CA GLN A 221 -24.77 -16.16 23.93
C GLN A 221 -24.73 -16.48 25.43
N GLY A 222 -24.11 -15.64 26.27
CA GLY A 222 -24.11 -15.81 27.74
C GLY A 222 -23.43 -17.10 28.21
N VAL A 223 -22.41 -17.55 27.48
CA VAL A 223 -21.79 -18.89 27.59
C VAL A 223 -20.80 -19.00 28.77
N TRP A 224 -20.52 -17.88 29.45
CA TRP A 224 -19.57 -17.81 30.56
C TRP A 224 -20.25 -18.09 31.89
N GLN A 225 -19.68 -19.01 32.65
CA GLN A 225 -20.11 -19.38 33.98
C GLN A 225 -19.00 -19.08 34.99
N GLU A 226 -19.35 -18.51 36.14
CA GLU A 226 -18.39 -18.13 37.17
C GLU A 226 -18.21 -19.26 38.19
N SER A 227 -16.97 -19.57 38.55
CA SER A 227 -16.66 -20.54 39.61
C SER A 227 -15.47 -20.10 40.45
N ASN A 228 -15.30 -20.68 41.64
CA ASN A 228 -14.19 -20.34 42.52
C ASN A 228 -13.56 -21.54 43.20
N TRP A 229 -12.28 -21.41 43.53
CA TRP A 229 -11.53 -22.41 44.27
C TRP A 229 -10.50 -21.75 45.22
N LYS A 230 -10.27 -22.38 46.38
CA LYS A 230 -9.52 -21.86 47.54
C LYS A 230 -8.27 -22.68 47.84
N HIS A 231 -7.15 -21.98 47.99
CA HIS A 231 -5.82 -22.49 48.29
C HIS A 231 -5.31 -21.92 49.63
N PHE A 232 -4.71 -22.76 50.47
CA PHE A 232 -4.05 -22.31 51.71
C PHE A 232 -2.53 -22.48 51.61
N GLY A 233 -1.82 -21.35 51.62
CA GLY A 233 -0.36 -21.28 51.47
C GLY A 233 0.37 -21.40 52.80
N ALA A 234 1.67 -21.70 52.76
CA ALA A 234 2.44 -21.91 53.99
C ALA A 234 2.69 -20.65 54.85
N GLY A 235 2.40 -19.47 54.31
CA GLY A 235 2.40 -18.19 55.02
C GLY A 235 3.15 -17.06 54.32
N ALA A 236 3.76 -17.33 53.17
CA ALA A 236 4.53 -16.37 52.39
C ALA A 236 4.13 -16.34 50.90
N ASN A 237 2.86 -16.59 50.57
CA ASN A 237 2.37 -16.36 49.20
C ASN A 237 2.54 -14.87 48.84
N VAL A 238 3.03 -14.58 47.63
CA VAL A 238 3.21 -13.21 47.13
C VAL A 238 2.32 -12.99 45.92
N PHE A 239 1.45 -12.00 46.04
CA PHE A 239 0.51 -11.58 45.00
C PHE A 239 0.69 -10.09 44.68
N PRO A 240 0.34 -9.63 43.47
CA PRO A 240 0.40 -8.21 43.13
C PRO A 240 -0.42 -7.36 44.11
N VAL A 241 0.14 -6.24 44.56
CA VAL A 241 -0.48 -5.33 45.55
C VAL A 241 -1.88 -4.89 45.11
N GLU A 242 -2.04 -4.62 43.82
CA GLU A 242 -3.35 -4.57 43.16
C GLU A 242 -3.53 -5.82 42.28
N THR A 243 -4.19 -6.85 42.81
CA THR A 243 -4.58 -7.99 41.99
C THR A 243 -5.56 -7.54 40.90
N PHE A 244 -5.28 -7.82 39.62
CA PHE A 244 -6.27 -7.65 38.56
C PHE A 244 -7.36 -8.74 38.58
N LEU A 245 -7.04 -9.87 39.21
CA LEU A 245 -7.91 -11.04 39.34
C LEU A 245 -8.96 -10.82 40.43
N ALA A 246 -10.18 -11.32 40.19
CA ALA A 246 -11.20 -11.46 41.20
C ALA A 246 -10.80 -12.55 42.23
N GLY A 247 -11.50 -12.56 43.36
CA GLY A 247 -11.16 -13.34 44.55
C GLY A 247 -10.32 -12.59 45.59
N ASN A 248 -9.94 -13.30 46.65
CA ASN A 248 -9.35 -12.77 47.87
C ASN A 248 -7.95 -13.35 48.09
N TYR A 249 -6.95 -12.48 48.27
CA TYR A 249 -5.52 -12.84 48.22
C TYR A 249 -4.78 -12.30 49.45
N THR A 250 -4.19 -13.20 50.22
CA THR A 250 -3.38 -12.91 51.41
C THR A 250 -2.17 -13.86 51.46
N PRO A 251 -1.13 -13.58 52.29
CA PRO A 251 0.05 -14.46 52.37
C PRO A 251 -0.23 -15.90 52.81
N THR A 252 -1.38 -16.17 53.45
CA THR A 252 -1.80 -17.49 53.92
C THR A 252 -2.94 -18.11 53.09
N PHE A 253 -3.62 -17.34 52.24
CA PHE A 253 -4.86 -17.77 51.58
C PHE A 253 -5.03 -17.11 50.20
N ALA A 254 -5.43 -17.90 49.20
CA ALA A 254 -5.81 -17.41 47.89
C ALA A 254 -7.13 -18.04 47.44
N GLU A 255 -8.11 -17.20 47.14
CA GLU A 255 -9.34 -17.56 46.45
C GLU A 255 -9.22 -17.12 45.00
N HIS A 256 -9.19 -18.07 44.09
CA HIS A 256 -9.15 -17.84 42.66
C HIS A 256 -10.55 -17.96 42.08
N GLU A 257 -10.99 -16.94 41.36
CA GLU A 257 -12.22 -16.98 40.57
C GLU A 257 -11.91 -17.23 39.09
N PHE A 258 -12.78 -17.98 38.42
CA PHE A 258 -12.64 -18.41 37.03
C PHE A 258 -13.87 -18.04 36.23
N CYS A 259 -13.64 -17.85 34.94
CA CYS A 259 -14.67 -17.79 33.91
C CYS A 259 -14.54 -19.08 33.10
N VAL A 260 -15.55 -19.94 33.14
CA VAL A 260 -15.59 -21.19 32.35
C VAL A 260 -16.47 -20.97 31.13
N HIS A 261 -15.92 -21.23 29.96
CA HIS A 261 -16.62 -21.13 28.68
C HIS A 261 -17.26 -22.47 28.35
N GLY A 262 -18.60 -22.50 28.32
CA GLY A 262 -19.36 -23.67 27.89
C GLY A 262 -19.30 -23.93 26.36
N VAL A 263 -19.99 -24.98 25.91
CA VAL A 263 -20.29 -25.14 24.47
C VAL A 263 -21.60 -24.42 24.17
N SER A 264 -21.61 -23.50 23.21
CA SER A 264 -22.88 -22.95 22.72
C SER A 264 -23.74 -24.04 22.07
N THR A 265 -24.94 -24.22 22.60
CA THR A 265 -26.00 -25.07 22.02
C THR A 265 -26.90 -24.28 21.06
N ALA A 266 -26.64 -22.99 20.85
CA ALA A 266 -27.50 -22.13 20.05
C ALA A 266 -27.24 -22.32 18.54
N THR A 267 -28.23 -22.88 17.84
CA THR A 267 -28.27 -22.98 16.37
C THR A 267 -28.56 -21.62 15.72
N SER A 268 -27.71 -20.62 15.98
CA SER A 268 -27.89 -19.26 15.48
C SER A 268 -27.46 -19.14 14.02
N MET A 269 -28.31 -18.53 13.19
CA MET A 269 -28.10 -18.33 11.74
C MET A 269 -27.15 -17.16 11.41
N VAL A 270 -26.26 -16.79 12.34
CA VAL A 270 -25.32 -15.67 12.16
C VAL A 270 -24.04 -16.17 11.47
N PRO A 271 -23.49 -15.45 10.47
CA PRO A 271 -22.22 -15.82 9.85
C PRO A 271 -21.08 -15.93 10.87
N ARG A 272 -20.57 -17.15 11.08
CA ARG A 272 -19.44 -17.42 11.98
C ARG A 272 -18.12 -16.98 11.34
N TYR A 273 -17.72 -15.73 11.57
CA TYR A 273 -16.35 -15.32 11.26
C TYR A 273 -15.42 -15.79 12.39
N LYS A 274 -14.55 -16.74 12.03
CA LYS A 274 -13.34 -17.15 12.76
C LYS A 274 -13.52 -17.55 14.23
N THR A 275 -14.35 -18.56 14.47
CA THR A 275 -14.63 -19.13 15.80
C THR A 275 -13.56 -20.11 16.30
N TYR A 276 -12.27 -19.89 16.03
CA TYR A 276 -11.19 -20.78 16.49
C TYR A 276 -9.98 -19.99 16.98
N TRP A 277 -9.28 -20.56 17.97
CA TRP A 277 -8.05 -19.98 18.50
C TRP A 277 -6.97 -19.92 17.43
N GLU A 278 -6.39 -18.74 17.23
CA GLU A 278 -5.33 -18.50 16.24
C GLU A 278 -3.96 -19.00 16.73
N PRO A 279 -3.04 -19.42 15.82
CA PRO A 279 -1.68 -19.81 16.17
C PRO A 279 -0.94 -18.75 16.98
N GLY A 280 -0.20 -19.18 18.00
CA GLY A 280 0.52 -18.30 18.90
C GLY A 280 1.29 -19.06 19.98
N SER A 281 1.69 -18.34 21.02
CA SER A 281 2.53 -18.81 22.13
C SER A 281 1.89 -18.46 23.48
N TYR A 282 0.78 -19.13 23.81
CA TYR A 282 -0.04 -18.86 25.00
C TYR A 282 -0.81 -20.09 25.51
N CYS A 283 -1.32 -20.00 26.73
CA CYS A 283 -2.14 -21.03 27.36
C CYS A 283 -3.43 -20.50 28.00
N ILE A 284 -4.36 -21.43 28.20
CA ILE A 284 -5.64 -21.29 28.91
C ILE A 284 -5.80 -22.50 29.86
N PHE A 285 -6.76 -22.46 30.78
CA PHE A 285 -7.10 -23.66 31.55
C PHE A 285 -7.91 -24.63 30.70
N ARG A 286 -7.65 -25.93 30.86
CA ARG A 286 -8.48 -26.97 30.25
C ARG A 286 -9.82 -27.05 30.99
N SER A 287 -10.90 -27.31 30.26
CA SER A 287 -12.21 -27.64 30.83
C SER A 287 -12.93 -28.58 29.86
N GLY A 288 -13.68 -29.55 30.38
CA GLY A 288 -14.41 -30.51 29.55
C GLY A 288 -13.62 -31.78 29.20
N GLY A 289 -12.46 -32.00 29.81
CA GLY A 289 -11.65 -33.22 29.67
C GLY A 289 -10.66 -33.22 28.49
N TYR A 290 -10.70 -32.24 27.59
CA TYR A 290 -9.82 -32.18 26.42
C TYR A 290 -9.50 -30.73 26.01
N CYS A 291 -8.36 -30.53 25.36
CA CYS A 291 -7.95 -29.21 24.90
C CYS A 291 -8.64 -28.77 23.59
N PRO A 292 -8.93 -27.45 23.42
CA PRO A 292 -9.36 -26.91 22.14
C PRO A 292 -8.36 -27.16 21.01
N ARG A 293 -8.83 -27.14 19.76
CA ARG A 293 -8.02 -27.46 18.58
C ARG A 293 -6.75 -26.61 18.50
N GLY A 294 -5.60 -27.28 18.40
CA GLY A 294 -4.27 -26.66 18.26
C GLY A 294 -3.49 -26.54 19.57
N PHE A 295 -4.13 -26.72 20.72
CA PHE A 295 -3.45 -26.78 22.01
C PHE A 295 -3.00 -28.20 22.36
N LYS A 296 -1.99 -28.28 23.21
CA LYS A 296 -1.42 -29.47 23.84
C LYS A 296 -1.74 -29.44 25.33
N ASP A 297 -2.01 -30.62 25.89
CA ASP A 297 -2.29 -30.77 27.32
C ASP A 297 -1.05 -30.51 28.19
N GLY A 298 -1.29 -29.89 29.35
CA GLY A 298 -0.34 -29.80 30.45
C GLY A 298 -1.03 -29.85 31.81
N TYR A 299 -0.20 -29.92 32.84
CA TYR A 299 -0.62 -30.02 34.23
C TYR A 299 0.46 -29.43 35.15
N ILE A 300 0.01 -28.66 36.15
CA ILE A 300 0.86 -28.16 37.24
C ILE A 300 0.20 -28.56 38.57
N LYS A 301 1.00 -29.13 39.48
CA LYS A 301 0.58 -29.44 40.85
C LYS A 301 1.14 -28.41 41.84
N ILE A 302 0.23 -27.80 42.61
CA ILE A 302 0.53 -26.83 43.66
C ILE A 302 0.21 -27.48 45.00
N HIS A 303 1.17 -27.50 45.93
CA HIS A 303 0.94 -28.01 47.28
C HIS A 303 -0.08 -27.13 48.02
N ASP A 304 -0.95 -27.74 48.82
CA ASP A 304 -1.89 -27.02 49.68
C ASP A 304 -1.75 -27.51 51.12
N LYS A 305 -1.58 -26.57 52.05
CA LYS A 305 -1.24 -26.87 53.44
C LYS A 305 -2.44 -27.36 54.24
N ASP A 306 -3.64 -26.88 53.94
CA ASP A 306 -4.87 -27.24 54.65
C ASP A 306 -5.72 -28.20 53.78
N ASN A 307 -5.35 -29.48 53.85
CA ASN A 307 -5.96 -30.63 53.15
C ASN A 307 -7.48 -30.88 53.40
N ASN A 308 -8.26 -29.92 53.92
CA ASN A 308 -9.60 -30.19 54.45
C ASN A 308 -10.65 -29.07 54.34
N LEU A 309 -10.50 -28.10 53.42
CA LEU A 309 -11.53 -27.08 53.13
C LEU A 309 -11.73 -26.89 51.61
N GLY A 310 -12.31 -27.90 50.97
CA GLY A 310 -12.62 -27.88 49.53
C GLY A 310 -13.87 -27.06 49.16
N ILE A 311 -13.79 -26.41 47.99
CA ILE A 311 -14.86 -25.96 47.07
C ILE A 311 -16.11 -25.32 47.72
N THR A 312 -16.32 -24.01 47.49
CA THR A 312 -17.49 -23.27 48.03
C THR A 312 -18.77 -23.31 47.19
N THR A 313 -18.76 -23.82 45.96
CA THR A 313 -19.94 -23.86 45.09
C THR A 313 -20.61 -25.24 45.12
N SER A 314 -21.84 -25.28 45.64
CA SER A 314 -22.59 -26.50 45.96
C SER A 314 -23.41 -27.09 44.81
N GLU A 315 -22.98 -26.90 43.56
CA GLU A 315 -23.64 -27.47 42.37
C GLU A 315 -22.59 -28.15 41.47
N GLU A 316 -22.98 -29.27 40.88
CA GLU A 316 -22.06 -30.17 40.20
C GLU A 316 -21.55 -29.57 38.87
N TRP A 317 -20.22 -29.60 38.67
CA TRP A 317 -19.51 -29.34 37.40
C TRP A 317 -19.51 -27.90 36.83
N GLN A 318 -18.54 -27.07 37.27
CA GLN A 318 -18.06 -25.90 36.51
C GLN A 318 -16.70 -25.35 36.98
N LEU A 319 -15.81 -26.20 37.50
CA LEU A 319 -14.40 -25.84 37.66
C LEU A 319 -13.64 -26.14 36.36
N PRO A 320 -12.44 -25.54 36.15
CA PRO A 320 -11.47 -26.10 35.22
C PRO A 320 -11.16 -27.57 35.54
N ASP A 321 -10.54 -28.27 34.60
CA ASP A 321 -10.06 -29.63 34.85
C ASP A 321 -8.90 -29.58 35.87
N GLY A 322 -8.98 -30.40 36.93
CA GLY A 322 -7.97 -30.40 37.98
C GLY A 322 -8.26 -31.33 39.17
N GLU A 323 -7.35 -31.30 40.14
CA GLU A 323 -7.46 -31.97 41.44
C GLU A 323 -7.69 -30.92 42.52
N TYR A 324 -8.78 -31.05 43.28
CA TYR A 324 -9.22 -30.01 44.23
C TYR A 324 -9.37 -30.50 45.68
N SER A 325 -9.16 -31.79 45.94
CA SER A 325 -9.46 -32.45 47.22
C SER A 325 -8.29 -32.55 48.20
N SER A 326 -7.04 -32.31 47.76
CA SER A 326 -5.84 -32.35 48.62
C SER A 326 -4.84 -31.30 48.13
N ASP A 327 -3.67 -31.70 47.64
CA ASP A 327 -2.89 -30.89 46.71
C ASP A 327 -3.73 -30.49 45.49
N LYS A 328 -3.29 -29.42 44.82
CA LYS A 328 -4.11 -28.67 43.88
C LYS A 328 -3.51 -28.74 42.49
N GLY A 329 -4.03 -29.68 41.71
CA GLY A 329 -3.64 -29.91 40.32
C GLY A 329 -4.48 -29.04 39.39
N LEU A 330 -3.83 -28.35 38.45
CA LEU A 330 -4.49 -27.54 37.42
C LEU A 330 -4.08 -28.03 36.04
N ASN A 331 -5.06 -28.38 35.20
CA ASN A 331 -4.81 -28.70 33.80
C ASN A 331 -4.82 -27.45 32.92
N PHE A 332 -3.87 -27.41 32.00
CA PHE A 332 -3.69 -26.32 31.04
C PHE A 332 -3.77 -26.87 29.62
N CYS A 333 -4.15 -25.97 28.72
CA CYS A 333 -4.02 -26.12 27.29
C CYS A 333 -3.07 -25.05 26.81
N CYS A 334 -1.90 -25.44 26.31
CA CYS A 334 -0.86 -24.53 25.81
C CYS A 334 -0.64 -24.75 24.32
N ARG A 335 -0.33 -23.67 23.60
CA ARG A 335 0.10 -23.73 22.20
C ARG A 335 1.34 -22.86 21.98
N ASP A 336 2.18 -23.32 21.08
CA ASP A 336 3.53 -22.85 20.75
C ASP A 336 3.73 -22.78 19.22
N ASP A 337 2.63 -22.76 18.46
CA ASP A 337 2.59 -22.90 17.00
C ASP A 337 2.55 -21.56 16.24
N GLY A 338 2.75 -20.44 16.94
CA GLY A 338 2.86 -19.10 16.37
C GLY A 338 3.74 -18.15 17.19
N MET A 339 4.08 -17.01 16.61
CA MET A 339 4.99 -16.05 17.23
C MET A 339 4.27 -15.14 18.23
N VAL A 340 4.90 -14.89 19.38
CA VAL A 340 4.41 -13.98 20.43
C VAL A 340 4.11 -12.57 19.89
N LEU A 341 4.92 -12.10 18.94
CA LEU A 341 4.79 -10.77 18.31
C LEU A 341 3.77 -10.70 17.16
N SER A 342 3.17 -11.82 16.75
CA SER A 342 2.12 -11.82 15.74
C SER A 342 0.76 -11.62 16.40
N ASP A 343 0.09 -10.51 16.09
CA ASP A 343 -1.24 -10.21 16.64
C ASP A 343 -2.24 -11.34 16.36
N ILE A 344 -2.77 -11.96 17.42
CA ILE A 344 -3.97 -12.77 17.34
C ILE A 344 -5.24 -11.90 17.48
N THR A 345 -6.35 -12.38 16.94
CA THR A 345 -7.65 -11.70 17.05
C THR A 345 -8.54 -12.39 18.09
N LEU A 346 -8.98 -11.64 19.11
CA LEU A 346 -9.93 -12.07 20.14
C LEU A 346 -10.93 -10.94 20.42
N PRO A 347 -12.09 -11.21 21.05
CA PRO A 347 -13.02 -10.18 21.52
C PRO A 347 -12.32 -9.14 22.40
N LYS A 348 -12.69 -7.86 22.23
CA LYS A 348 -11.93 -6.70 22.76
C LYS A 348 -12.77 -5.76 23.62
N GLU A 349 -14.01 -6.12 23.89
CA GLU A 349 -15.02 -5.32 24.58
C GLU A 349 -14.80 -5.33 26.10
N THR A 350 -14.20 -6.42 26.61
CA THR A 350 -13.90 -6.67 28.02
C THR A 350 -12.48 -7.19 28.19
N GLY A 351 -11.85 -6.89 29.33
CA GLY A 351 -10.53 -7.42 29.65
C GLY A 351 -10.57 -8.91 29.98
N PHE A 352 -9.45 -9.61 29.82
CA PHE A 352 -9.33 -11.04 30.10
C PHE A 352 -7.89 -11.42 30.49
N VAL A 353 -7.67 -12.70 30.77
CA VAL A 353 -6.36 -13.25 31.16
C VAL A 353 -6.02 -14.46 30.31
N LEU A 354 -4.81 -14.49 29.73
CA LEU A 354 -4.17 -15.68 29.18
C LEU A 354 -2.85 -15.91 29.91
N PHE A 355 -2.28 -17.10 29.79
CA PHE A 355 -0.93 -17.38 30.27
C PHE A 355 0.07 -17.31 29.11
N PRO A 356 1.29 -16.78 29.30
CA PRO A 356 2.39 -17.01 28.37
C PRO A 356 2.81 -18.49 28.40
N GLU A 357 3.17 -19.06 27.26
CA GLU A 357 3.65 -20.46 27.13
C GLU A 357 5.07 -20.63 27.72
N HIS A 358 5.44 -21.86 28.12
CA HIS A 358 6.72 -22.16 28.76
C HIS A 358 7.95 -21.81 27.90
N GLY A 359 8.60 -20.71 28.29
CA GLY A 359 9.77 -20.15 27.61
C GLY A 359 9.50 -18.74 27.07
N SER A 360 8.24 -18.31 26.99
CA SER A 360 7.91 -16.94 26.59
C SER A 360 8.22 -15.92 27.69
N THR A 361 9.13 -14.99 27.37
CA THR A 361 9.41 -13.82 28.22
C THR A 361 8.28 -12.80 28.17
N GLU A 362 7.56 -12.72 27.06
CA GLU A 362 6.52 -11.71 26.79
C GLU A 362 5.10 -12.30 26.77
N CYS A 363 4.10 -11.42 26.70
CA CYS A 363 2.71 -11.76 26.44
C CYS A 363 2.43 -11.84 24.93
N GLN A 364 1.56 -12.77 24.53
CA GLN A 364 1.05 -12.86 23.16
C GLN A 364 0.41 -11.53 22.75
N ASN A 365 0.78 -10.97 21.60
CA ASN A 365 0.10 -9.80 21.06
C ASN A 365 -1.35 -10.15 20.70
N VAL A 366 -2.30 -9.33 21.14
CA VAL A 366 -3.72 -9.42 20.77
C VAL A 366 -4.15 -8.09 20.16
N LYS A 367 -4.73 -8.15 18.96
CA LYS A 367 -5.08 -6.98 18.17
C LYS A 367 -6.05 -6.05 18.91
N GLY A 368 -5.61 -4.82 19.19
CA GLY A 368 -6.44 -3.78 19.82
C GLY A 368 -6.49 -3.83 21.35
N LEU A 369 -5.63 -4.64 22.00
CA LEU A 369 -5.53 -4.75 23.46
C LEU A 369 -4.12 -4.42 23.95
N VAL A 370 -4.03 -3.81 25.14
CA VAL A 370 -2.75 -3.69 25.86
C VAL A 370 -2.61 -4.89 26.79
N SER A 371 -1.45 -5.54 26.76
CA SER A 371 -1.11 -6.66 27.64
C SER A 371 -0.22 -6.21 28.81
N THR A 372 -0.28 -6.92 29.94
CA THR A 372 0.61 -6.68 31.09
C THR A 372 0.94 -8.02 31.74
N LYS A 373 2.23 -8.39 31.77
CA LYS A 373 2.70 -9.61 32.42
C LYS A 373 2.78 -9.40 33.94
N LEU A 374 2.15 -10.29 34.69
CA LEU A 374 2.11 -10.34 36.15
C LEU A 374 2.47 -11.76 36.63
N ALA A 375 2.62 -11.93 37.95
CA ALA A 375 3.01 -13.20 38.55
C ALA A 375 2.18 -13.52 39.80
N LEU A 376 1.92 -14.80 40.04
CA LEU A 376 1.41 -15.35 41.29
C LEU A 376 2.50 -16.24 41.90
N MET A 377 2.91 -15.98 43.14
CA MET A 377 3.89 -16.82 43.84
C MET A 377 3.21 -17.66 44.92
N PHE A 378 3.28 -18.98 44.73
CA PHE A 378 2.76 -19.98 45.68
C PHE A 378 3.90 -20.50 46.54
N ASN A 379 3.79 -20.30 47.86
CA ASN A 379 4.80 -20.69 48.83
C ASN A 379 4.50 -22.08 49.40
N ARG A 380 5.43 -23.01 49.14
CA ARG A 380 5.28 -24.45 49.37
C ARG A 380 5.51 -24.88 50.81
N GLY A 381 6.51 -24.30 51.47
CA GLY A 381 7.06 -24.82 52.72
C GLY A 381 7.85 -26.13 52.55
N ALA A 382 8.52 -26.51 53.64
CA ALA A 382 9.60 -27.49 53.65
C ALA A 382 9.17 -28.90 53.21
N GLY A 383 9.81 -29.41 52.15
CA GLY A 383 9.90 -30.86 51.86
C GLY A 383 8.98 -31.45 50.80
N TRP A 384 8.14 -30.66 50.13
CA TRP A 384 7.25 -31.11 49.04
C TRP A 384 7.88 -30.90 47.65
N THR A 385 7.15 -31.11 46.55
CA THR A 385 7.60 -30.75 45.19
C THR A 385 6.45 -30.31 44.31
N HIS A 386 6.64 -29.23 43.56
CA HIS A 386 5.74 -28.88 42.45
C HIS A 386 6.00 -29.80 41.27
N GLU A 387 4.94 -30.44 40.77
CA GLU A 387 5.00 -31.26 39.56
C GLU A 387 4.57 -30.44 38.36
N LYS A 388 5.29 -30.55 37.23
CA LYS A 388 4.94 -29.96 35.95
C LYS A 388 5.07 -31.04 34.88
N THR A 389 4.01 -31.30 34.12
CA THR A 389 4.00 -32.31 33.04
C THR A 389 3.25 -31.79 31.83
N GLY A 390 3.68 -32.16 30.62
CA GLY A 390 3.08 -31.69 29.37
C GLY A 390 3.43 -30.24 29.03
N SER A 391 2.62 -29.61 28.19
CA SER A 391 2.81 -28.21 27.75
C SER A 391 2.15 -27.27 28.77
N VAL A 392 2.95 -26.52 29.52
CA VAL A 392 2.50 -25.72 30.68
C VAL A 392 2.80 -24.23 30.50
N PRO A 393 2.16 -23.33 31.25
CA PRO A 393 2.53 -21.92 31.30
C PRO A 393 3.99 -21.65 31.69
N ALA A 394 4.52 -20.51 31.24
CA ALA A 394 5.74 -19.93 31.76
C ALA A 394 5.64 -19.79 33.28
N SER A 395 6.59 -20.44 33.96
CA SER A 395 6.61 -20.52 35.41
C SER A 395 8.01 -20.83 35.91
N GLU A 396 8.45 -20.09 36.93
CA GLU A 396 9.74 -20.27 37.59
C GLU A 396 9.59 -21.07 38.88
N THR A 397 10.66 -21.72 39.31
CA THR A 397 10.69 -22.46 40.59
C THR A 397 11.97 -22.07 41.32
N THR A 398 11.82 -21.35 42.43
CA THR A 398 12.93 -20.75 43.17
C THR A 398 13.00 -21.33 44.57
N GLY A 399 13.93 -22.27 44.78
CA GLY A 399 14.01 -23.05 46.00
C GLY A 399 12.78 -23.94 46.16
N GLU A 400 11.85 -23.52 47.01
CA GLU A 400 10.59 -24.23 47.24
C GLU A 400 9.38 -23.61 46.53
N ASP A 401 9.47 -22.34 46.11
CA ASP A 401 8.31 -21.56 45.63
C ASP A 401 8.05 -21.74 44.13
N LEU A 402 6.78 -21.73 43.73
CA LEU A 402 6.34 -21.72 42.35
C LEU A 402 5.81 -20.33 41.96
N THR A 403 6.47 -19.70 40.99
CA THR A 403 6.01 -18.46 40.37
C THR A 403 5.31 -18.79 39.06
N LEU A 404 4.01 -18.50 38.94
CA LEU A 404 3.22 -18.68 37.73
C LEU A 404 3.00 -17.31 37.07
N PHE A 405 3.45 -17.13 35.82
CA PHE A 405 3.24 -15.87 35.10
C PHE A 405 1.91 -15.89 34.34
N TYR A 406 1.23 -14.74 34.28
CA TYR A 406 0.00 -14.55 33.53
C TYR A 406 -0.03 -13.17 32.87
N CYS A 407 -0.81 -13.05 31.81
CA CYS A 407 -0.93 -11.84 30.99
C CYS A 407 -2.35 -11.29 31.10
N VAL A 408 -2.45 -10.07 31.62
CA VAL A 408 -3.68 -9.29 31.69
C VAL A 408 -3.86 -8.53 30.39
N TYR A 409 -4.99 -8.73 29.71
CA TYR A 409 -5.36 -7.98 28.51
C TYR A 409 -6.47 -6.99 28.86
N LYS A 410 -6.30 -5.74 28.44
CA LYS A 410 -7.30 -4.68 28.61
C LYS A 410 -7.62 -4.05 27.25
N PRO A 411 -8.88 -3.65 27.00
CA PRO A 411 -9.23 -2.80 25.87
C PRO A 411 -8.27 -1.61 25.81
N MET A 412 -7.72 -1.33 24.63
CA MET A 412 -6.93 -0.12 24.44
C MET A 412 -7.80 1.10 24.73
N GLU A 413 -7.58 1.75 25.88
CA GLU A 413 -8.05 3.12 26.07
C GLU A 413 -7.46 3.99 24.96
N CYS A 414 -8.32 4.74 24.26
CA CYS A 414 -7.93 5.52 23.08
C CYS A 414 -6.69 6.36 23.37
N GLY A 415 -5.63 6.23 22.57
CA GLY A 415 -4.34 6.83 22.88
C GLY A 415 -4.15 8.26 22.36
N CYS A 416 -3.04 8.50 21.69
CA CYS A 416 -2.53 9.82 21.33
C CYS A 416 -2.51 10.00 19.82
N LYS A 417 -2.95 11.16 19.31
CA LYS A 417 -2.83 11.47 17.89
C LYS A 417 -1.41 11.92 17.57
N ASP A 418 -0.74 11.26 16.62
CA ASP A 418 0.52 11.76 16.08
C ASP A 418 0.26 12.98 15.21
N ASN A 419 0.87 14.12 15.57
CA ASN A 419 0.71 15.38 14.87
C ASN A 419 1.38 15.40 13.48
N VAL A 420 2.19 14.37 13.13
CA VAL A 420 2.85 14.25 11.82
C VAL A 420 2.00 13.45 10.84
N THR A 421 1.61 12.22 11.20
CA THR A 421 0.84 11.31 10.34
C THR A 421 -0.67 11.45 10.49
N GLY A 422 -1.16 12.01 11.60
CA GLY A 422 -2.57 12.07 11.96
C GLY A 422 -3.15 10.76 12.51
N GLU A 423 -2.33 9.71 12.63
CA GLU A 423 -2.71 8.39 13.13
C GLU A 423 -2.83 8.37 14.66
N LEU A 424 -3.68 7.51 15.24
CA LEU A 424 -3.69 7.28 16.69
C LEU A 424 -2.68 6.19 17.08
N ILE A 425 -1.82 6.52 18.04
CA ILE A 425 -0.89 5.62 18.70
C ILE A 425 -1.55 5.16 20.00
N ALA A 426 -1.65 3.85 20.22
CA ALA A 426 -2.21 3.26 21.42
C ALA A 426 -1.45 3.66 22.70
N LEU A 427 -2.12 3.70 23.86
CA LEU A 427 -1.45 3.92 25.14
C LEU A 427 -0.36 2.85 25.40
N ASP A 428 0.72 3.32 26.03
CA ASP A 428 1.97 2.63 26.34
C ASP A 428 2.71 1.98 25.16
N THR A 429 2.21 2.14 23.93
CA THR A 429 2.84 1.66 22.70
C THR A 429 3.90 2.65 22.20
N GLU A 430 5.02 2.11 21.73
CA GLU A 430 6.08 2.88 21.09
C GLU A 430 5.93 2.89 19.57
N LYS A 431 6.22 4.03 18.94
CA LYS A 431 6.23 4.16 17.48
C LYS A 431 7.36 5.06 17.02
N GLU A 432 8.12 4.60 16.04
CA GLU A 432 9.13 5.42 15.37
C GLU A 432 8.48 6.27 14.28
N VAL A 433 8.65 7.59 14.37
CA VAL A 433 8.14 8.57 13.40
C VAL A 433 9.28 9.53 13.07
N ASN A 434 9.73 9.55 11.81
CA ASN A 434 10.82 10.42 11.34
C ASN A 434 12.11 10.35 12.18
N CYS A 435 12.59 9.13 12.48
CA CYS A 435 13.75 8.88 13.35
C CYS A 435 13.56 9.31 14.83
N ILE A 436 12.32 9.53 15.28
CA ILE A 436 11.99 9.82 16.68
C ILE A 436 11.10 8.71 17.22
N LEU A 437 11.54 8.02 18.28
CA LEU A 437 10.77 7.02 18.99
C LEU A 437 9.88 7.71 20.04
N LYS A 438 8.58 7.67 19.82
CA LYS A 438 7.57 8.23 20.74
C LYS A 438 6.82 7.12 21.46
N ARG A 439 6.43 7.35 22.71
CA ARG A 439 5.52 6.49 23.49
C ARG A 439 4.31 7.31 23.90
N CYS A 440 3.11 6.83 23.60
CA CYS A 440 1.90 7.48 24.10
C CYS A 440 1.68 7.07 25.56
N ARG A 441 1.55 8.01 26.50
CA ARG A 441 1.28 7.70 27.93
C ARG A 441 0.20 8.60 28.50
N LYS A 442 -0.44 8.14 29.58
CA LYS A 442 -1.48 8.88 30.31
C LYS A 442 -0.84 9.66 31.47
N VAL A 443 -0.66 10.96 31.31
CA VAL A 443 -0.05 11.85 32.32
C VAL A 443 -1.13 12.77 32.87
N GLN A 444 -1.37 12.72 34.19
CA GLN A 444 -2.40 13.52 34.87
C GLN A 444 -3.81 13.41 34.25
N GLY A 445 -4.15 12.23 33.70
CA GLY A 445 -5.44 11.97 33.05
C GLY A 445 -5.52 12.40 31.58
N VAL A 446 -4.47 13.03 31.03
CA VAL A 446 -4.38 13.43 29.62
C VAL A 446 -3.44 12.48 28.88
N ASN A 447 -3.82 12.06 27.67
CA ASN A 447 -2.96 11.26 26.81
C ASN A 447 -1.94 12.16 26.11
N VAL A 448 -0.65 11.90 26.32
CA VAL A 448 0.46 12.68 25.78
C VAL A 448 1.47 11.78 25.07
N LEU A 449 2.03 12.27 23.95
CA LEU A 449 3.16 11.63 23.30
C LEU A 449 4.45 12.11 23.95
N GLU A 450 5.11 11.21 24.65
CA GLU A 450 6.46 11.38 25.19
C GLU A 450 7.49 10.94 24.14
N ILE A 451 8.63 11.63 24.02
CA ILE A 451 9.76 11.12 23.23
C ILE A 451 10.64 10.24 24.11
N VAL A 452 10.76 8.96 23.76
CA VAL A 452 11.66 7.99 24.38
C VAL A 452 13.09 8.20 23.87
N SER A 453 13.27 8.23 22.55
CA SER A 453 14.57 8.46 21.92
C SER A 453 14.43 9.25 20.61
N GLY A 454 15.53 9.83 20.15
CA GLY A 454 15.56 10.71 18.99
C GLY A 454 16.80 10.46 18.13
N GLY A 455 16.67 10.79 16.86
CA GLY A 455 17.68 10.63 15.83
C GLY A 455 17.36 11.48 14.60
N CYS A 456 18.34 11.60 13.72
CA CYS A 456 18.30 12.49 12.57
C CYS A 456 18.50 11.69 11.28
N LYS A 457 17.78 12.04 10.22
CA LYS A 457 17.79 11.27 8.96
C LYS A 457 18.92 11.71 8.03
N ALA A 458 19.98 10.89 7.91
CA ALA A 458 21.09 11.10 6.97
C ALA A 458 21.19 9.94 5.97
N GLY A 459 21.37 10.25 4.68
CA GLY A 459 21.48 9.22 3.62
C GLY A 459 20.27 8.27 3.49
N GLY A 460 19.13 8.62 4.09
CA GLY A 460 17.95 7.76 4.19
C GLY A 460 17.86 6.91 5.48
N GLN A 461 18.95 6.81 6.25
CA GLN A 461 19.02 6.08 7.52
C GLN A 461 18.87 7.02 8.74
N CYS A 462 18.46 6.46 9.88
CA CYS A 462 18.33 7.20 11.13
C CYS A 462 19.62 7.11 11.97
N VAL A 463 20.20 8.27 12.28
CA VAL A 463 21.40 8.40 13.11
C VAL A 463 20.99 8.80 14.53
N PRO A 464 21.32 8.03 15.59
CA PRO A 464 20.96 8.36 16.97
C PRO A 464 21.44 9.75 17.44
N GLU A 465 20.70 10.33 18.37
CA GLU A 465 21.13 11.51 19.12
C GLU A 465 22.51 11.29 19.79
N GLY A 466 23.38 12.30 19.72
CA GLY A 466 24.75 12.25 20.22
C GLY A 466 25.78 11.60 19.28
N ASN A 467 25.36 10.84 18.26
CA ASN A 467 26.28 10.37 17.23
C ASN A 467 26.73 11.52 16.32
N THR A 468 28.03 11.53 16.00
CA THR A 468 28.67 12.54 15.16
C THR A 468 29.13 11.95 13.83
N THR A 469 28.77 12.58 12.72
CA THR A 469 29.26 12.28 11.37
C THR A 469 30.04 13.49 10.85
N THR A 470 31.25 13.27 10.32
CA THR A 470 32.02 14.38 9.76
C THR A 470 31.50 14.71 8.35
N VAL A 471 31.25 16.00 8.08
CA VAL A 471 30.67 16.46 6.82
C VAL A 471 31.54 17.54 6.19
N PHE A 472 31.79 17.38 4.90
CA PHE A 472 32.52 18.35 4.09
C PHE A 472 31.57 19.44 3.59
N THR A 473 31.80 20.68 4.03
CA THR A 473 31.04 21.87 3.63
C THR A 473 31.90 22.74 2.71
N GLY A 474 32.06 22.28 1.46
CA GLY A 474 32.96 22.92 0.49
C GLY A 474 34.42 22.70 0.85
N GLU A 475 35.16 23.78 1.12
CA GLU A 475 36.57 23.72 1.53
C GLU A 475 36.77 23.52 3.05
N ALA A 476 35.72 23.69 3.86
CA ALA A 476 35.78 23.45 5.32
C ALA A 476 35.47 21.98 5.72
N CYS A 477 35.88 21.59 6.92
CA CYS A 477 35.42 20.38 7.63
C CYS A 477 34.49 20.84 8.77
N ALA A 478 33.32 20.21 8.93
CA ALA A 478 32.44 20.45 10.07
C ALA A 478 32.03 19.13 10.74
N LYS A 479 31.88 19.15 12.06
CA LYS A 479 31.33 18.01 12.80
C LYS A 479 29.82 18.16 12.79
N GLN A 480 29.14 17.29 12.05
CA GLN A 480 27.69 17.22 12.10
C GLN A 480 27.32 16.26 13.23
N PHE A 481 26.43 16.66 14.14
CA PHE A 481 25.89 15.74 15.13
C PHE A 481 24.39 15.90 15.28
N CYS A 482 23.72 14.80 15.55
CA CYS A 482 22.29 14.81 15.81
C CYS A 482 22.01 15.26 17.24
N LYS A 483 21.19 16.31 17.41
CA LYS A 483 20.79 16.82 18.72
C LYS A 483 19.30 17.14 18.75
N ARG A 484 18.63 16.78 19.84
CA ARG A 484 17.24 17.17 20.10
C ARG A 484 17.18 18.62 20.55
N GLN A 485 16.22 19.38 20.01
CA GLN A 485 15.92 20.73 20.52
C GLN A 485 14.90 20.67 21.66
N SER A 486 14.85 21.72 22.48
CA SER A 486 14.03 21.80 23.70
C SER A 486 12.52 21.73 23.52
N ASN A 487 12.03 21.67 22.27
CA ASN A 487 10.61 21.63 21.94
C ASN A 487 10.19 20.25 21.40
N ASP A 488 10.63 19.18 22.07
CA ASP A 488 10.07 17.80 22.12
C ASP A 488 9.36 17.24 20.87
N SER A 489 9.84 17.56 19.67
CA SER A 489 9.21 17.14 18.42
C SER A 489 10.13 17.08 17.21
N VAL A 490 11.34 17.64 17.31
CA VAL A 490 12.33 17.67 16.21
C VAL A 490 13.74 17.41 16.76
N ALA A 491 14.40 16.41 16.20
CA ALA A 491 15.85 16.28 16.26
C ALA A 491 16.46 16.91 14.99
N THR A 492 17.45 17.77 15.16
CA THR A 492 18.11 18.48 14.06
C THR A 492 19.60 18.16 14.02
N PHE A 493 20.15 18.09 12.81
CA PHE A 493 21.59 18.12 12.65
C PHE A 493 22.09 19.51 12.98
N VAL A 494 22.97 19.59 13.97
CA VAL A 494 23.76 20.78 14.26
C VAL A 494 25.12 20.59 13.60
N LEU A 495 25.57 21.63 12.90
CA LEU A 495 26.96 21.73 12.45
C LEU A 495 27.73 22.50 13.51
N GLU A 496 28.67 21.84 14.15
CA GLU A 496 29.74 22.52 14.87
C GLU A 496 30.90 22.74 13.91
N ASP A 497 31.25 24.02 13.75
CA ASP A 497 32.33 24.43 12.88
C ASP A 497 33.67 23.99 13.52
N LEU A 498 34.24 22.90 12.99
CA LEU A 498 35.60 22.48 13.31
C LEU A 498 36.56 23.45 12.61
N SER A 499 36.58 24.68 13.10
CA SER A 499 37.18 25.89 12.52
C SER A 499 38.68 25.81 12.17
N LYS A 500 39.30 24.64 12.38
CA LYS A 500 40.73 24.34 12.24
C LYS A 500 41.06 22.87 11.83
N GLY A 501 40.09 22.02 11.48
CA GLY A 501 40.33 20.59 11.19
C GLY A 501 41.21 20.29 9.97
N CYS A 502 41.92 19.16 9.95
CA CYS A 502 42.80 18.75 8.85
C CYS A 502 42.14 17.70 7.92
N ARG A 503 42.61 17.61 6.67
CA ARG A 503 42.20 16.56 5.69
C ARG A 503 43.36 15.61 5.39
N ASP A 504 43.11 14.31 5.33
CA ASP A 504 44.04 13.29 4.83
C ASP A 504 43.32 12.32 3.86
N GLY A 505 43.55 12.52 2.56
CA GLY A 505 42.70 11.93 1.53
C GLY A 505 41.26 12.44 1.64
N ASP A 506 40.29 11.53 1.60
CA ASP A 506 38.86 11.83 1.67
C ASP A 506 38.29 11.82 3.10
N ALA A 507 39.15 11.84 4.14
CA ALA A 507 38.76 11.89 5.55
C ALA A 507 39.20 13.21 6.22
N CYS A 508 38.36 13.75 7.10
CA CYS A 508 38.72 14.84 8.03
C CYS A 508 39.15 14.23 9.37
N GLU A 509 40.21 14.77 9.97
CA GLU A 509 40.75 14.35 11.27
C GLU A 509 40.78 15.50 12.28
N ASP A 510 40.59 15.16 13.57
CA ASP A 510 40.65 16.14 14.67
C ASP A 510 42.09 16.68 14.87
N ILE A 511 42.19 17.94 15.31
CA ILE A 511 43.48 18.65 15.48
C ILE A 511 44.29 18.01 16.61
N GLY A 512 45.60 17.85 16.42
CA GLY A 512 46.48 17.17 17.35
C GLY A 512 46.47 15.63 17.23
N SER A 513 45.60 15.05 16.40
CA SER A 513 45.66 13.63 16.04
C SER A 513 46.94 13.29 15.28
N GLU A 514 47.45 12.07 15.49
CA GLU A 514 48.65 11.55 14.82
C GLU A 514 48.23 10.56 13.73
N ILE A 515 48.33 11.00 12.47
CA ILE A 515 47.95 10.24 11.27
C ILE A 515 49.11 9.34 10.86
N ILE A 516 48.87 8.03 10.75
CA ILE A 516 49.89 7.04 10.40
C ILE A 516 49.59 6.45 9.01
N ARG A 517 50.45 6.73 8.02
CA ARG A 517 50.46 6.00 6.74
C ARG A 517 51.85 5.42 6.48
N GLY A 518 51.92 4.10 6.29
CA GLY A 518 53.10 3.40 5.73
C GLY A 518 54.45 3.79 6.35
N CYS A 519 54.54 3.75 7.69
CA CYS A 519 55.76 4.05 8.48
C CYS A 519 56.26 5.51 8.50
N TYR A 520 55.40 6.50 8.27
CA TYR A 520 55.62 7.88 8.75
C TYR A 520 54.37 8.41 9.45
N THR A 521 54.54 8.95 10.65
CA THR A 521 53.46 9.62 11.38
C THR A 521 53.44 11.12 11.07
N ARG A 522 52.24 11.71 11.03
CA ARG A 522 52.02 13.15 10.80
C ARG A 522 51.04 13.67 11.83
N GLN A 523 51.47 14.62 12.67
CA GLN A 523 50.56 15.30 13.60
C GLN A 523 49.83 16.46 12.91
N CYS A 524 48.53 16.58 13.18
CA CYS A 524 47.69 17.68 12.70
C CYS A 524 48.01 18.97 13.47
N ILE A 525 48.92 19.79 12.94
CA ILE A 525 49.33 21.07 13.53
C ILE A 525 48.61 22.22 12.81
N VAL A 526 47.94 23.09 13.58
CA VAL A 526 47.43 24.37 13.08
C VAL A 526 48.55 25.40 13.21
N ASP A 527 48.91 26.06 12.11
CA ASP A 527 49.80 27.23 12.18
C ASP A 527 49.04 28.41 12.81
N THR A 528 49.18 28.57 14.12
CA THR A 528 48.66 29.72 14.87
C THR A 528 49.63 30.91 14.88
N THR A 529 50.68 30.89 14.05
CA THR A 529 51.77 31.88 14.02
C THR A 529 51.70 32.86 12.85
N SER A 530 50.50 33.29 12.46
CA SER A 530 50.31 34.63 11.87
C SER A 530 49.81 35.64 12.93
N LYS A 531 50.71 36.02 13.86
CA LYS A 531 50.60 37.08 14.90
C LYS A 531 49.73 36.80 16.15
N GLU A 532 50.33 36.07 17.09
CA GLU A 532 50.53 36.38 18.54
C GLU A 532 50.05 37.75 19.10
N PRO A 533 49.83 37.93 20.43
CA PRO A 533 49.00 37.15 21.38
C PRO A 533 48.13 38.08 22.28
N ALA A 534 47.49 37.56 23.34
CA ALA A 534 46.36 38.20 24.03
C ALA A 534 46.68 39.25 25.14
N PHE A 535 45.94 40.37 25.16
CA PHE A 535 45.54 41.08 26.40
C PHE A 535 44.22 41.88 26.24
N LYS A 536 43.51 42.12 27.36
CA LYS A 536 42.15 42.71 27.44
C LYS A 536 42.08 44.20 27.08
N VAL A 537 41.09 44.62 26.28
CA VAL A 537 40.22 45.82 26.51
C VAL A 537 38.87 45.62 25.78
N THR A 538 37.86 45.06 26.45
CA THR A 538 36.55 44.74 25.83
C THR A 538 35.59 45.92 25.66
N ASP A 539 35.83 47.07 26.30
CA ASP A 539 34.85 48.18 26.34
C ASP A 539 35.16 49.35 25.39
N ALA A 540 36.36 49.40 24.80
CA ALA A 540 36.78 50.49 23.91
C ALA A 540 36.35 50.31 22.43
N VAL A 541 36.01 49.07 22.03
CA VAL A 541 35.79 48.71 20.62
C VAL A 541 34.44 49.21 20.07
N SER A 542 33.39 49.24 20.91
CA SER A 542 32.01 49.56 20.46
C SER A 542 31.81 51.02 20.03
N GLN A 543 32.58 51.98 20.57
CA GLN A 543 32.44 53.40 20.22
C GLN A 543 33.24 53.83 18.98
N SER A 544 34.42 53.25 18.73
CA SER A 544 35.27 53.65 17.58
C SER A 544 34.83 53.02 16.25
N VAL A 545 34.34 51.77 16.26
CA VAL A 545 33.90 51.08 15.04
C VAL A 545 32.63 51.72 14.46
N SER A 546 31.69 52.13 15.32
CA SER A 546 30.43 52.76 14.90
C SER A 546 30.61 54.07 14.11
N GLN A 547 31.63 54.88 14.45
CA GLN A 547 31.94 56.12 13.73
C GLN A 547 32.72 55.89 12.43
N SER A 548 33.68 54.95 12.41
CA SER A 548 34.53 54.69 11.23
C SER A 548 33.78 53.98 10.09
N VAL A 549 32.90 53.03 10.41
CA VAL A 549 32.08 52.33 9.39
C VAL A 549 31.09 53.28 8.70
N SER A 550 30.50 54.22 9.45
CA SER A 550 29.53 55.17 8.92
C SER A 550 30.13 56.14 7.87
N GLN A 551 31.39 56.56 8.04
CA GLN A 551 32.07 57.44 7.07
C GLN A 551 32.65 56.68 5.87
N SER A 552 33.20 55.48 6.07
CA SER A 552 33.82 54.70 4.99
C SER A 552 32.79 54.17 3.97
N VAL A 553 31.64 53.66 4.44
CA VAL A 553 30.58 53.14 3.56
C VAL A 553 29.97 54.23 2.68
N SER A 554 29.78 55.45 3.20
CA SER A 554 29.22 56.56 2.41
C SER A 554 30.14 57.03 1.28
N GLN A 555 31.47 56.99 1.47
CA GLN A 555 32.42 57.38 0.41
C GLN A 555 32.66 56.25 -0.61
N SER A 556 32.77 55.00 -0.16
CA SER A 556 33.06 53.87 -1.05
C SER A 556 31.92 53.59 -2.04
N VAL A 557 30.67 53.60 -1.56
CA VAL A 557 29.48 53.33 -2.40
C VAL A 557 29.29 54.41 -3.48
N SER A 558 29.51 55.69 -3.15
CA SER A 558 29.38 56.78 -4.12
C SER A 558 30.41 56.74 -5.25
N GLN A 559 31.66 56.34 -4.96
CA GLN A 559 32.70 56.21 -5.98
C GLN A 559 32.55 54.91 -6.81
N SER A 560 32.26 53.77 -6.19
CA SER A 560 32.20 52.48 -6.89
C SER A 560 31.03 52.39 -7.87
N VAL A 561 29.85 52.92 -7.51
CA VAL A 561 28.67 52.91 -8.39
C VAL A 561 28.87 53.81 -9.60
N SER A 562 29.45 55.00 -9.40
CA SER A 562 29.66 55.97 -10.49
C SER A 562 30.67 55.48 -11.54
N GLN A 563 31.75 54.79 -11.13
CA GLN A 563 32.72 54.24 -12.07
C GLN A 563 32.24 52.95 -12.76
N SER A 564 31.62 52.02 -12.02
CA SER A 564 31.22 50.71 -12.57
C SER A 564 30.08 50.82 -13.59
N VAL A 565 29.08 51.68 -13.37
CA VAL A 565 27.98 51.88 -14.31
C VAL A 565 28.47 52.53 -15.61
N SER A 566 29.34 53.55 -15.52
CA SER A 566 29.86 54.24 -16.70
C SER A 566 30.74 53.34 -17.58
N GLN A 567 31.58 52.47 -17.00
CA GLN A 567 32.41 51.57 -17.80
C GLN A 567 31.62 50.37 -18.38
N SER A 568 30.75 49.76 -17.59
CA SER A 568 30.01 48.55 -18.02
C SER A 568 29.00 48.84 -19.14
N VAL A 569 28.26 49.95 -19.08
CA VAL A 569 27.31 50.34 -20.13
C VAL A 569 28.04 50.69 -21.43
N SER A 570 29.14 51.43 -21.37
CA SER A 570 29.91 51.79 -22.57
C SER A 570 30.53 50.57 -23.27
N GLN A 571 31.12 49.62 -22.53
CA GLN A 571 31.72 48.43 -23.15
C GLN A 571 30.68 47.44 -23.69
N SER A 572 29.60 47.18 -22.95
CA SER A 572 28.58 46.19 -23.35
C SER A 572 27.80 46.62 -24.60
N VAL A 573 27.44 47.90 -24.72
CA VAL A 573 26.76 48.42 -25.92
C VAL A 573 27.69 48.39 -27.14
N SER A 574 28.95 48.81 -27.02
CA SER A 574 29.89 48.79 -28.15
C SER A 574 30.22 47.37 -28.64
N GLN A 575 30.36 46.38 -27.76
CA GLN A 575 30.64 45.00 -28.17
C GLN A 575 29.41 44.30 -28.79
N SER A 576 28.23 44.43 -28.18
CA SER A 576 27.02 43.75 -28.64
C SER A 576 26.57 44.22 -30.03
N VAL A 577 26.60 45.52 -30.29
CA VAL A 577 26.29 46.08 -31.62
C VAL A 577 27.32 45.65 -32.67
N SER A 578 28.62 45.66 -32.33
CA SER A 578 29.69 45.28 -33.26
C SER A 578 29.61 43.80 -33.68
N GLN A 579 29.34 42.89 -32.73
CA GLN A 579 29.23 41.46 -33.03
C GLN A 579 27.96 41.11 -33.81
N SER A 580 26.80 41.68 -33.44
CA SER A 580 25.52 41.36 -34.09
C SER A 580 25.47 41.82 -35.54
N VAL A 581 26.02 43.01 -35.87
CA VAL A 581 26.16 43.47 -37.26
C VAL A 581 27.14 42.59 -38.05
N SER A 582 28.30 42.24 -37.46
CA SER A 582 29.32 41.43 -38.15
C SER A 582 28.83 40.02 -38.50
N GLN A 583 28.08 39.36 -37.60
CA GLN A 583 27.55 38.02 -37.86
C GLN A 583 26.40 38.01 -38.87
N SER A 584 25.50 39.00 -38.82
CA SER A 584 24.34 39.06 -39.72
C SER A 584 24.72 39.36 -41.17
N VAL A 585 25.74 40.21 -41.41
CA VAL A 585 26.32 40.41 -42.75
C VAL A 585 26.99 39.12 -43.25
N SER A 586 27.86 38.51 -42.43
CA SER A 586 28.60 37.29 -42.81
C SER A 586 27.70 36.10 -43.19
N GLN A 587 26.58 35.90 -42.48
CA GLN A 587 25.62 34.85 -42.84
C GLN A 587 24.83 35.16 -44.11
N SER A 588 24.52 36.44 -44.36
CA SER A 588 23.77 36.87 -45.55
C SER A 588 24.58 36.63 -46.83
N ASP A 589 25.85 37.03 -46.84
CA ASP A 589 26.74 36.82 -47.99
C ASP A 589 27.00 35.32 -48.25
N SER A 590 27.15 34.52 -47.17
CA SER A 590 27.35 33.06 -47.28
C SER A 590 26.17 32.33 -47.93
N GLN A 591 24.93 32.76 -47.68
CA GLN A 591 23.74 32.18 -48.31
C GLN A 591 23.52 32.64 -49.75
N LEU A 592 23.98 33.85 -50.12
CA LEU A 592 23.87 34.35 -51.49
C LEU A 592 24.90 33.70 -52.42
N VAL A 593 26.14 33.51 -51.97
CA VAL A 593 27.19 32.83 -52.76
C VAL A 593 26.86 31.35 -53.00
N SER A 594 26.33 30.65 -51.98
CA SER A 594 25.99 29.22 -52.12
C SER A 594 24.81 28.93 -53.05
N LYS A 595 23.86 29.87 -53.21
CA LYS A 595 22.72 29.71 -54.15
C LYS A 595 23.05 30.11 -55.59
N SER A 596 24.11 30.87 -55.82
CA SER A 596 24.48 31.33 -57.17
C SER A 596 25.52 30.46 -57.89
N ALA A 597 26.08 29.45 -57.23
CA ALA A 597 27.08 28.54 -57.80
C ALA A 597 26.52 27.15 -58.19
N GLY A 598 25.19 27.03 -58.23
CA GLY A 598 24.45 25.83 -58.64
C GLY A 598 23.79 25.98 -60.01
N HIS A 599 24.57 26.35 -61.02
CA HIS A 599 24.24 26.30 -62.47
C HIS A 599 25.49 25.87 -63.23
#